data_AF-A0A059X5C9-F1
#
_entry.id   AF-A0A059X5C9-F1
#
_cell.length_a   1.000
_cell.length_b   1.000
_cell.length_c   1.000
_cell.angle_alpha   90.00
_cell.angle_beta   90.00
_cell.angle_gamma   90.00
#
_symmetry.space_group_name_H-M   'P 1'
#
loop_
_entity.id
_entity.type
_entity.pdbx_description
1 polymer ?
#
loop_
_entity_poly.entity_id
_entity_poly.type
_entity_poly.pdbx_seq_one_letter_code
_entity_poly.pdbx_strand_id
1 'polypeptide(L)'
;MIGAVINEGLKAFPDEVQVIAEPGRYLVSDAGYFVCRVLATANRGGKRWMHWDAGMFGGIIETTEGLKYRIRTDRSGPDTAWTVGGPTCDSVDIVMRDEPLPSDLQEGDFIYIRNAGAYTTAYASQFNGFPLPEVRVFESKS
;
A
#
# COMPACT_ATOMS: atom_id res chain seq x y z
N MET A 1 18.37 -0.75 -17.71
CA MET A 1 17.23 0.08 -17.25
C MET A 1 16.16 0.04 -18.34
N ILE A 2 14.88 -0.14 -18.00
CA ILE A 2 13.80 -0.27 -19.00
C ILE A 2 13.74 0.91 -19.99
N GLY A 3 14.01 2.13 -19.52
CA GLY A 3 14.08 3.32 -20.37
C GLY A 3 15.14 3.26 -21.46
N ALA A 4 16.29 2.61 -21.22
CA ALA A 4 17.32 2.47 -22.25
C ALA A 4 16.86 1.55 -23.40
N VAL A 5 16.15 0.46 -23.07
CA VAL A 5 15.61 -0.47 -24.07
C VAL A 5 14.51 0.18 -24.88
N ILE A 6 13.61 0.93 -24.22
CA ILE A 6 12.58 1.72 -24.89
C ILE A 6 13.23 2.74 -25.84
N ASN A 7 14.19 3.52 -25.35
CA ASN A 7 14.87 4.54 -26.16
C ASN A 7 15.60 3.94 -27.37
N GLU A 8 16.22 2.76 -27.25
CA GLU A 8 16.79 2.06 -28.41
C GLU A 8 15.72 1.64 -29.41
N GLY A 9 14.58 1.09 -28.95
CA GLY A 9 13.47 0.71 -29.82
C GLY A 9 12.82 1.90 -30.53
N LEU A 10 12.77 3.07 -29.88
CA LEU A 10 12.22 4.28 -30.45
C LEU A 10 13.01 4.81 -31.65
N LYS A 11 14.31 4.46 -31.78
CA LYS A 11 15.13 4.82 -32.95
C LYS A 11 14.65 4.20 -34.26
N ALA A 12 13.73 3.22 -34.21
CA ALA A 12 13.12 2.64 -35.41
C ALA A 12 12.08 3.56 -36.07
N PHE A 13 11.59 4.58 -35.36
CA PHE A 13 10.65 5.56 -35.92
C PHE A 13 11.39 6.71 -36.61
N PRO A 14 10.81 7.31 -37.68
CA PRO A 14 11.35 8.52 -38.30
C PRO A 14 11.39 9.73 -37.35
N ASP A 15 12.31 10.67 -37.59
CA ASP A 15 12.53 11.85 -36.74
C ASP A 15 11.33 12.81 -36.68
N GLU A 16 10.44 12.78 -37.67
CA GLU A 16 9.22 13.62 -37.70
C GLU A 16 8.14 13.11 -36.74
N VAL A 17 8.28 11.88 -36.23
CA VAL A 17 7.32 11.28 -35.29
C VAL A 17 7.61 11.78 -33.87
N GLN A 18 6.70 12.59 -33.34
CA GLN A 18 6.75 12.99 -31.94
C GLN A 18 6.28 11.84 -31.04
N VAL A 19 7.15 11.39 -30.13
CA VAL A 19 6.84 10.38 -29.12
C VAL A 19 6.53 11.07 -27.78
N ILE A 20 5.44 10.65 -27.13
CA ILE A 20 5.01 11.12 -25.80
C ILE A 20 4.81 9.93 -24.86
N ALA A 21 4.86 10.18 -23.54
CA ALA A 21 4.60 9.20 -22.51
C ALA A 21 3.75 9.80 -21.37
N GLU A 22 2.94 8.96 -20.72
CA GLU A 22 2.02 9.36 -19.65
C GLU A 22 2.34 8.63 -18.32
N PRO A 23 3.52 8.85 -17.72
CA PRO A 23 3.89 8.15 -16.49
C PRO A 23 3.07 8.68 -15.30
N GLY A 24 2.14 7.87 -14.79
CA GLY A 24 1.43 8.15 -13.54
C GLY A 24 2.18 7.62 -12.32
N ARG A 25 2.09 6.29 -12.09
CA ARG A 25 2.70 5.60 -10.94
C ARG A 25 4.15 5.97 -10.69
N TYR A 26 4.93 6.02 -11.77
CA TYR A 26 6.37 6.30 -11.69
C TYR A 26 6.68 7.67 -11.08
N LEU A 27 5.84 8.68 -11.32
CA LEU A 27 6.06 10.04 -10.82
C LEU A 27 5.73 10.20 -9.33
N VAL A 28 4.72 9.46 -8.83
CA VAL A 28 4.11 9.76 -7.53
C VAL A 28 4.14 8.62 -6.52
N SER A 29 4.47 7.39 -6.93
CA SER A 29 4.39 6.22 -6.04
C SER A 29 5.31 6.38 -4.82
N ASP A 30 6.58 6.73 -5.02
CA ASP A 30 7.57 6.86 -3.94
C ASP A 30 7.53 8.21 -3.19
N ALA A 31 6.69 9.13 -3.64
CA ALA A 31 6.49 10.44 -3.01
C ALA A 31 5.67 10.39 -1.70
N GLY A 32 5.10 9.24 -1.36
CA GLY A 32 4.19 9.12 -0.23
C GLY A 32 4.25 7.78 0.51
N TYR A 33 3.96 7.88 1.81
CA TYR A 33 3.66 6.75 2.67
C TYR A 33 2.16 6.72 2.95
N PHE A 34 1.58 5.53 2.97
CA PHE A 34 0.25 5.31 3.50
C PHE A 34 0.41 4.78 4.93
N VAL A 35 -0.16 5.49 5.90
CA VAL A 35 0.05 5.21 7.32
C VAL A 35 -1.24 4.67 7.91
N CYS A 36 -1.16 3.49 8.53
CA CYS A 36 -2.26 2.84 9.20
C CYS A 36 -1.95 2.67 10.68
N ARG A 37 -2.99 2.58 11.51
CA ARG A 37 -2.87 2.17 12.91
C ARG A 37 -3.48 0.80 13.12
N VAL A 38 -2.81 -0.04 13.91
CA VAL A 38 -3.34 -1.33 14.35
C VAL A 38 -4.48 -1.09 15.32
N LEU A 39 -5.69 -1.53 14.95
CA LEU A 39 -6.90 -1.42 15.75
C LEU A 39 -7.07 -2.58 16.71
N ALA A 40 -6.65 -3.78 16.32
CA ALA A 40 -6.74 -4.96 17.17
C ALA A 40 -5.83 -6.07 16.67
N THR A 41 -5.42 -6.95 17.58
CA THR A 41 -4.78 -8.23 17.26
C THR A 41 -5.58 -9.39 17.83
N ALA A 42 -5.54 -10.55 17.17
CA ALA A 42 -6.22 -11.75 17.63
C ALA A 42 -5.46 -13.01 17.21
N ASN A 43 -5.69 -14.11 17.95
CA ASN A 43 -5.32 -15.44 17.51
C ASN A 43 -6.58 -16.24 17.18
N ARG A 44 -6.72 -16.67 15.93
CA ARG A 44 -7.89 -17.42 15.43
C ARG A 44 -7.41 -18.75 14.85
N GLY A 45 -7.71 -19.85 15.52
CA GLY A 45 -7.32 -21.19 15.07
C GLY A 45 -5.80 -21.36 14.89
N GLY A 46 -5.01 -20.75 15.78
CA GLY A 46 -3.54 -20.78 15.71
C GLY A 46 -2.92 -19.78 14.73
N LYS A 47 -3.73 -19.03 13.98
CA LYS A 47 -3.27 -17.97 13.08
C LYS A 47 -3.33 -16.60 13.75
N ARG A 48 -2.31 -15.78 13.55
CA ARG A 48 -2.28 -14.38 14.01
C ARG A 48 -3.04 -13.50 13.03
N TRP A 49 -3.89 -12.65 13.59
CA TRP A 49 -4.71 -11.68 12.86
C TRP A 49 -4.43 -10.28 13.39
N MET A 50 -4.29 -9.34 12.47
CA MET A 50 -4.21 -7.92 12.74
C MET A 50 -5.34 -7.24 11.97
N HIS A 51 -6.06 -6.34 12.63
CA HIS A 51 -6.99 -5.44 11.95
C HIS A 51 -6.41 -4.04 12.09
N TRP A 52 -6.27 -3.34 10.97
CA TRP A 52 -5.83 -1.95 10.93
C TRP A 52 -6.96 -1.06 10.38
N ASP A 53 -6.76 0.25 10.41
CA ASP A 53 -7.78 1.23 10.02
C ASP A 53 -7.89 1.51 8.50
N ALA A 54 -7.22 0.72 7.65
CA ALA A 54 -7.28 0.88 6.19
C ALA A 54 -7.51 -0.44 5.45
N GLY A 55 -8.72 -0.63 4.91
CA GLY A 55 -9.07 -1.83 4.16
C GLY A 55 -8.90 -1.70 2.65
N MET A 56 -9.39 -2.71 1.93
CA MET A 56 -9.60 -2.68 0.48
C MET A 56 -10.30 -1.38 0.07
N PHE A 57 -11.40 -1.06 0.73
CA PHE A 57 -12.21 0.13 0.46
C PHE A 57 -11.57 1.44 0.94
N GLY A 58 -10.55 1.37 1.79
CA GLY A 58 -9.81 2.51 2.34
C GLY A 58 -8.62 2.95 1.51
N GLY A 59 -8.41 2.35 0.33
CA GLY A 59 -7.33 2.68 -0.59
C GLY A 59 -6.21 1.65 -0.68
N ILE A 60 -6.40 0.44 -0.17
CA ILE A 60 -5.43 -0.67 -0.27
C ILE A 60 -5.95 -1.75 -1.24
N ILE A 61 -6.84 -1.39 -2.17
CA ILE A 61 -7.51 -2.34 -3.08
C ILE A 61 -6.55 -3.11 -3.99
N GLU A 62 -5.41 -2.53 -4.36
CA GLU A 62 -4.43 -3.17 -5.25
C GLU A 62 -3.84 -4.46 -4.66
N THR A 63 -3.93 -4.67 -3.34
CA THR A 63 -3.51 -5.96 -2.75
C THR A 63 -4.38 -7.13 -3.21
N THR A 64 -5.63 -6.86 -3.59
CA THR A 64 -6.53 -7.85 -4.20
C THR A 64 -6.13 -8.22 -5.62
N GLU A 65 -5.39 -7.32 -6.29
CA GLU A 65 -4.85 -7.50 -7.64
C GLU A 65 -3.42 -8.09 -7.61
N GLY A 66 -2.93 -8.47 -6.42
CA GLY A 66 -1.63 -9.10 -6.23
C GLY A 66 -0.47 -8.13 -5.97
N LEU A 67 -0.73 -6.82 -5.84
CA LEU A 67 0.31 -5.88 -5.43
C LEU A 67 0.73 -6.16 -3.98
N LYS A 68 2.03 -6.42 -3.79
CA LYS A 68 2.62 -6.55 -2.45
C LYS A 68 3.28 -5.25 -2.05
N TYR A 69 2.71 -4.58 -1.06
CA TYR A 69 3.31 -3.39 -0.50
C TYR A 69 4.52 -3.70 0.37
N ARG A 70 5.47 -2.77 0.45
CA ARG A 70 6.55 -2.84 1.44
C ARG A 70 6.09 -2.18 2.74
N ILE A 71 5.88 -2.99 3.76
CA ILE A 71 5.47 -2.54 5.08
C ILE A 71 6.70 -2.22 5.94
N ARG A 72 6.58 -1.17 6.78
CA ARG A 72 7.45 -0.87 7.90
C ARG A 72 6.64 -0.68 9.17
N THR A 73 7.27 -0.90 10.30
CA THR A 73 6.73 -0.65 11.64
C THR A 73 7.90 -0.32 12.57
N ASP A 74 7.60 0.23 13.75
CA ASP A 74 8.58 0.53 14.80
C ASP A 74 8.92 -0.71 15.66
N ARG A 75 8.24 -1.83 15.41
CA ARG A 75 8.49 -3.13 16.04
C ARG A 75 9.59 -3.91 15.34
N SER A 76 10.29 -4.75 16.10
CA SER A 76 11.48 -5.49 15.61
C SER A 76 11.56 -6.91 16.12
N GLY A 77 10.48 -7.47 16.67
CA GLY A 77 10.41 -8.90 16.96
C GLY A 77 10.61 -9.73 15.68
N PRO A 78 10.93 -11.03 15.82
CA PRO A 78 11.09 -11.90 14.67
C PRO A 78 9.81 -11.94 13.83
N ASP A 79 9.98 -12.01 12.52
CA ASP A 79 8.85 -12.11 11.60
C ASP A 79 8.07 -13.40 11.82
N THR A 80 6.75 -13.26 11.82
CA THR A 80 5.78 -14.36 11.85
C THR A 80 4.68 -14.08 10.84
N ALA A 81 3.97 -15.11 10.40
CA ALA A 81 2.83 -14.94 9.50
C ALA A 81 1.65 -14.24 10.20
N TRP A 82 1.19 -13.14 9.61
CA TRP A 82 -0.01 -12.41 9.99
C TRP A 82 -1.04 -12.42 8.85
N THR A 83 -2.31 -12.57 9.21
CA THR A 83 -3.43 -12.20 8.33
C THR A 83 -3.86 -10.78 8.66
N VAL A 84 -3.90 -9.91 7.66
CA VAL A 84 -4.20 -8.49 7.83
C VAL A 84 -5.57 -8.17 7.24
N GLY A 85 -6.49 -7.73 8.10
CA GLY A 85 -7.82 -7.28 7.72
C GLY A 85 -7.96 -5.76 7.81
N GLY A 86 -8.81 -5.21 6.95
CA GLY A 86 -9.28 -3.84 7.08
C GLY A 86 -10.33 -3.67 8.19
N PRO A 87 -10.85 -2.45 8.36
CA PRO A 87 -11.77 -2.11 9.44
C PRO A 87 -13.22 -2.51 9.17
N THR A 88 -13.54 -2.99 7.96
CA THR A 88 -14.93 -3.28 7.58
C THR A 88 -15.40 -4.63 8.11
N CYS A 89 -16.73 -4.81 8.19
CA CYS A 89 -17.34 -6.08 8.58
C CYS A 89 -17.40 -7.10 7.43
N ASP A 90 -16.86 -6.77 6.25
CA ASP A 90 -16.91 -7.65 5.09
C ASP A 90 -15.71 -8.59 5.07
N SER A 91 -15.98 -9.89 4.88
CA SER A 91 -14.95 -10.92 4.77
C SER A 91 -13.99 -10.74 3.59
N VAL A 92 -14.39 -9.97 2.56
CA VAL A 92 -13.50 -9.66 1.44
C VAL A 92 -12.40 -8.68 1.82
N ASP A 93 -12.57 -7.93 2.92
CA ASP A 93 -11.63 -6.92 3.41
C ASP A 93 -10.43 -7.54 4.15
N ILE A 94 -9.86 -8.59 3.57
CA ILE A 94 -8.61 -9.19 3.98
C ILE A 94 -7.57 -8.81 2.92
N VAL A 95 -6.76 -7.82 3.28
CA VAL A 95 -5.82 -7.18 2.36
C VAL A 95 -4.52 -7.97 2.22
N MET A 96 -4.12 -8.75 3.23
CA MET A 96 -2.91 -9.58 3.16
C MET A 96 -3.09 -10.89 3.91
N ARG A 97 -2.46 -11.95 3.41
CA ARG A 97 -2.51 -13.30 3.99
C ARG A 97 -1.10 -13.83 4.17
N ASP A 98 -0.85 -14.38 5.35
CA ASP A 98 0.43 -14.95 5.74
C ASP A 98 1.62 -13.98 5.52
N GLU A 99 1.38 -12.69 5.75
CA GLU A 99 2.39 -11.64 5.58
C GLU A 99 3.40 -11.73 6.73
N PRO A 100 4.72 -11.82 6.44
CA PRO A 100 5.75 -11.85 7.46
C PRO A 100 5.88 -10.46 8.10
N LEU A 101 5.46 -10.33 9.35
CA LEU A 101 5.57 -9.09 10.13
C LEU A 101 6.05 -9.40 11.57
N PRO A 102 6.61 -8.42 12.29
CA PRO A 102 7.12 -8.63 13.64
C PRO A 102 6.10 -9.25 14.59
N SER A 103 6.53 -10.25 15.34
CA SER A 103 5.67 -11.01 16.25
C SER A 103 5.14 -10.21 17.46
N ASP A 104 5.78 -9.09 17.76
CA ASP A 104 5.50 -8.17 18.87
C ASP A 104 4.64 -6.96 18.45
N LEU A 105 4.07 -6.98 17.24
CA LEU A 105 3.00 -6.06 16.84
C LEU A 105 1.80 -6.17 17.79
N GLN A 106 1.28 -5.00 18.18
CA GLN A 106 0.15 -4.89 19.10
C GLN A 106 -0.80 -3.76 18.68
N GLU A 107 -1.96 -3.72 19.33
CA GLU A 107 -2.92 -2.63 19.18
C GLU A 107 -2.27 -1.27 19.48
N GLY A 108 -2.62 -0.27 18.67
CA GLY A 108 -2.09 1.08 18.76
C GLY A 108 -0.81 1.34 17.97
N ASP A 109 -0.12 0.29 17.50
CA ASP A 109 1.11 0.44 16.71
C ASP A 109 0.81 1.07 15.34
N PHE A 110 1.79 1.82 14.81
CA PHE A 110 1.74 2.34 13.46
C PHE A 110 2.37 1.39 12.45
N ILE A 111 1.75 1.36 11.27
CA ILE A 111 2.22 0.63 10.09
C ILE A 111 2.39 1.63 8.94
N TYR A 112 3.53 1.56 8.28
CA TYR A 112 3.91 2.47 7.22
C TYR A 112 4.08 1.70 5.91
N ILE A 113 3.18 1.93 4.96
CA ILE A 113 3.20 1.34 3.63
C ILE A 113 4.00 2.28 2.72
N ARG A 114 5.15 1.81 2.24
CA ARG A 114 5.99 2.56 1.28
C ARG A 114 5.40 2.53 -0.12
N ASN A 115 5.82 3.49 -0.93
CA ASN A 115 5.50 3.56 -2.36
C ASN A 115 3.99 3.64 -2.63
N ALA A 116 3.28 4.34 -1.76
CA ALA A 116 1.82 4.34 -1.69
C ALA A 116 1.19 5.67 -2.14
N GLY A 117 1.93 6.52 -2.85
CA GLY A 117 1.41 7.79 -3.39
C GLY A 117 0.57 7.65 -4.67
N ALA A 118 0.55 6.47 -5.29
CA ALA A 118 -0.22 6.20 -6.51
C ALA A 118 -1.30 5.16 -6.22
N TYR A 119 -2.51 5.37 -6.76
CA TYR A 119 -3.59 4.37 -6.75
C TYR A 119 -3.97 3.84 -5.36
N THR A 120 -3.84 4.69 -4.34
CA THR A 120 -4.32 4.39 -2.99
C THR A 120 -5.56 5.22 -2.67
N THR A 121 -5.37 6.48 -2.28
CA THR A 121 -6.47 7.42 -2.00
C THR A 121 -7.40 7.62 -3.20
N ALA A 122 -6.87 7.46 -4.43
CA ALA A 122 -7.66 7.52 -5.66
C ALA A 122 -8.73 6.42 -5.78
N TYR A 123 -8.55 5.28 -5.09
CA TYR A 123 -9.52 4.18 -5.04
C TYR A 123 -10.28 4.11 -3.69
N ALA A 124 -10.02 5.03 -2.76
CA ALA A 124 -10.68 5.02 -1.46
C ALA A 124 -12.15 5.43 -1.58
N SER A 125 -12.98 4.83 -0.74
CA SER A 125 -14.42 5.09 -0.66
C SER A 125 -14.87 5.18 0.79
N GLN A 126 -16.04 5.75 1.04
CA GLN A 126 -16.65 5.82 2.37
C GLN A 126 -17.52 4.59 2.68
N PHE A 127 -17.09 3.41 2.22
CA PHE A 127 -17.81 2.16 2.48
C PHE A 127 -17.96 1.94 4.00
N ASN A 128 -19.14 1.47 4.44
CA ASN A 128 -19.54 1.40 5.86
C ASN A 128 -19.45 2.73 6.65
N GLY A 129 -19.35 3.87 5.97
CA GLY A 129 -19.25 5.19 6.60
C GLY A 129 -17.86 5.51 7.18
N PHE A 130 -16.84 4.69 6.90
CA PHE A 130 -15.47 5.02 7.30
C PHE A 130 -14.97 6.28 6.56
N PRO A 131 -14.19 7.15 7.22
CA PRO A 131 -13.65 8.34 6.58
C PRO A 131 -12.63 7.98 5.50
N LEU A 132 -12.47 8.88 4.52
CA LEU A 132 -11.36 8.77 3.57
C LEU A 132 -10.03 9.02 4.28
N PRO A 133 -8.90 8.44 3.80
CA PRO A 133 -7.58 8.72 4.35
C PRO A 133 -7.25 10.22 4.27
N GLU A 134 -6.74 10.77 5.37
CA GLU A 134 -6.24 12.14 5.38
C GLU A 134 -4.93 12.25 4.61
N VAL A 135 -4.83 13.19 3.67
CA VAL A 135 -3.59 13.48 2.94
C VAL A 135 -2.87 14.64 3.61
N ARG A 136 -1.66 14.39 4.11
CA ARG A 136 -0.77 15.41 4.67
C ARG A 136 0.45 15.59 3.78
N VAL A 137 0.68 16.82 3.34
CA VAL A 137 1.84 17.18 2.53
C VAL A 137 2.95 17.66 3.44
N PHE A 138 4.13 17.05 3.30
CA PHE A 138 5.34 17.49 3.97
C PHE A 138 6.21 18.22 2.96
N GLU A 139 6.53 19.47 3.24
CA GLU A 139 7.53 20.18 2.45
C GLU A 139 8.91 19.59 2.75
N SER A 140 9.68 19.34 1.69
CA SER A 140 11.11 19.08 1.85
C SER A 140 11.73 20.31 2.49
N LYS A 141 12.30 20.16 3.70
CA LYS A 141 13.25 21.16 4.18
C LYS A 141 14.43 21.13 3.21
N SER A 142 14.53 22.19 2.40
CA SER A 142 15.68 22.52 1.56
C SER A 142 16.96 22.57 2.37
#